data_AF-A0AAV2AFV9-F1
#
_entry.id   AF-A0AAV2AFV9-F1
#
_cell.length_a   1.000
_cell.length_b   1.000
_cell.length_c   1.000
_cell.angle_alpha   90.00
_cell.angle_beta   90.00
_cell.angle_gamma   90.00
#
_symmetry.space_group_name_H-M   'P 1'
#
loop_
_entity.id
_entity.type
_entity.pdbx_description
1 polymer ?
#
loop_
_entity_poly.entity_id
_entity_poly.type
_entity_poly.pdbx_seq_one_letter_code
_entity_poly.pdbx_strand_id
1 'polypeptide(L)'
;MSTKSTVAFPIVSLVQKIILYRTKTRFYLVGCNNTESKFRVLKIDRTETKELNVVDDKVEYSKREIRDLLNMIKCGNRSKQGQKFVTDLKGTISSFGIVGFVKFLEGYYLILITKRKRVAYIGHHTIYKIQDTCMVYIPNDGEKNMHPHEAKYLKLFQSMDLSSDFYFSYSYDLTHTLQYNMAVLKELSSFNVSQDVDQSKSTPFWDPQLKTIEGAPEEIADNFLESLRNSVDNDSPIKARGSTSSSQFDNSSDGDAVWSELRSNEDLAALPKETGQTTYGVKVKPHLRFVWNSHLLDMVDLHPDWLLYITHGFVGQSTRIF
;
A
#
# COMPACT_ATOMS: atom_id res chain seq x y z
N MET A 1 15.34 24.87 22.61
CA MET A 1 15.72 23.48 22.23
C MET A 1 14.49 22.85 21.61
N SER A 2 14.50 22.61 20.29
CA SER A 2 13.34 22.02 19.59
C SER A 2 13.29 20.52 19.89
N THR A 3 12.26 20.08 20.60
CA THR A 3 11.98 18.66 20.86
C THR A 3 11.66 17.99 19.53
N LYS A 4 12.65 17.30 18.96
CA LYS A 4 12.44 16.42 17.81
C LYS A 4 11.53 15.28 18.27
N SER A 5 10.23 15.34 17.96
CA SER A 5 9.33 14.22 18.21
C SER A 5 9.65 13.12 17.20
N THR A 6 10.36 12.09 17.64
CA THR A 6 10.58 10.89 16.83
C THR A 6 9.38 9.97 17.03
N VAL A 7 8.55 9.81 15.99
CA VAL A 7 7.35 8.96 16.04
C VAL A 7 7.73 7.55 15.57
N ALA A 8 7.47 6.54 16.39
CA ALA A 8 7.64 5.13 16.02
C ALA A 8 6.35 4.60 15.36
N PHE A 9 6.48 3.95 14.21
CA PHE A 9 5.35 3.35 13.49
C PHE A 9 5.48 1.81 13.51
N PRO A 10 4.37 1.05 13.57
CA PRO A 10 4.45 -0.38 13.37
C PRO A 10 4.90 -0.69 11.92
N ILE A 11 5.77 -1.69 11.72
CA ILE A 11 6.26 -2.14 10.39
C ILE A 11 5.11 -2.40 9.41
N VAL A 12 3.94 -2.74 9.96
CA VAL A 12 2.77 -3.30 9.28
C VAL A 12 1.79 -2.22 8.79
N SER A 13 1.96 -0.93 9.11
CA SER A 13 1.04 0.13 8.65
C SER A 13 1.36 0.74 7.29
N LEU A 14 2.56 0.51 6.75
CA LEU A 14 3.00 1.18 5.53
C LEU A 14 2.25 0.70 4.30
N VAL A 15 1.97 1.64 3.39
CA VAL A 15 1.41 1.33 2.08
C VAL A 15 2.48 0.64 1.23
N GLN A 16 2.20 -0.59 0.80
CA GLN A 16 3.12 -1.39 -0.01
C GLN A 16 2.57 -1.74 -1.38
N LYS A 17 1.25 -1.74 -1.54
CA LYS A 17 0.58 -1.89 -2.83
C LYS A 17 -0.33 -0.70 -3.04
N ILE A 18 -0.36 -0.17 -4.25
CA ILE A 18 -1.09 1.04 -4.61
C ILE A 18 -1.80 0.78 -5.94
N ILE A 19 -3.08 1.13 -6.00
CA ILE A 19 -3.82 1.14 -7.25
C ILE A 19 -4.31 2.54 -7.55
N LEU A 20 -3.94 3.05 -8.72
CA LEU A 20 -4.43 4.30 -9.26
C LEU A 20 -5.74 4.05 -10.02
N TYR A 21 -6.81 4.69 -9.58
CA TYR A 21 -8.09 4.72 -10.24
C TYR A 21 -8.33 6.09 -10.90
N ARG A 22 -8.57 6.08 -12.21
CA ARG A 22 -8.84 7.28 -12.99
C ARG A 22 -10.34 7.54 -13.11
N THR A 23 -10.76 8.75 -12.75
CA THR A 23 -12.09 9.29 -13.08
C THR A 23 -11.96 10.50 -14.00
N LYS A 24 -13.07 11.07 -14.45
CA LYS A 24 -13.05 12.27 -15.31
C LYS A 24 -12.40 13.46 -14.59
N THR A 25 -12.77 13.69 -13.33
CA THR A 25 -12.38 14.88 -12.56
C THR A 25 -11.23 14.64 -11.59
N ARG A 26 -10.98 13.38 -11.19
CA ARG A 26 -9.99 13.05 -10.15
C ARG A 26 -9.23 11.76 -10.43
N PHE A 27 -8.03 11.65 -9.88
CA PHE A 27 -7.42 10.36 -9.61
C PHE A 27 -7.60 9.98 -8.14
N TYR A 28 -7.76 8.68 -7.90
CA TYR A 28 -7.81 8.11 -6.56
C TYR A 28 -6.70 7.07 -6.46
N LEU A 29 -5.74 7.24 -5.55
CA LEU A 29 -4.78 6.20 -5.22
C LEU A 29 -5.29 5.46 -4.00
N VAL A 30 -5.52 4.17 -4.13
CA VAL A 30 -5.87 3.30 -3.02
C VAL A 30 -4.64 2.51 -2.63
N GLY A 31 -4.10 2.81 -1.46
CA GLY A 31 -2.95 2.14 -0.89
C GLY A 31 -3.38 1.08 0.11
N CYS A 32 -2.71 -0.06 0.14
CA CYS A 32 -2.89 -1.06 1.18
C CYS A 32 -1.55 -1.55 1.72
N ASN A 33 -1.60 -2.09 2.94
CA ASN A 33 -0.48 -2.78 3.53
C ASN A 33 -0.30 -4.19 2.95
N ASN A 34 0.82 -4.84 3.25
CA ASN A 34 1.14 -6.16 2.67
C ASN A 34 0.09 -7.25 2.98
N THR A 35 -0.60 -7.15 4.12
CA THR A 35 -1.63 -8.11 4.55
C THR A 35 -3.04 -7.76 4.07
N GLU A 36 -3.21 -6.67 3.30
CA GLU A 36 -4.50 -6.19 2.79
C GLU A 36 -5.56 -6.00 3.89
N SER A 37 -5.11 -5.59 5.07
CA SER A 37 -5.94 -5.36 6.26
C SER A 37 -6.29 -3.89 6.47
N LYS A 38 -5.38 -2.99 6.08
CA LYS A 38 -5.50 -1.54 6.24
C LYS A 38 -5.34 -0.87 4.89
N PHE A 39 -6.23 0.07 4.61
CA PHE A 39 -6.27 0.82 3.36
C PHE A 39 -6.26 2.32 3.62
N ARG A 40 -5.64 3.10 2.73
CA ARG A 40 -5.66 4.56 2.73
C ARG A 40 -5.95 5.08 1.33
N VAL A 41 -6.49 6.30 1.22
CA VAL A 41 -6.89 6.88 -0.06
C VAL A 41 -6.30 8.28 -0.23
N LEU A 42 -5.54 8.48 -1.32
CA LEU A 42 -5.16 9.81 -1.80
C LEU A 42 -6.05 10.22 -2.96
N LYS A 43 -6.46 11.49 -2.97
CA LYS A 43 -7.28 12.07 -4.02
C LYS A 43 -6.45 13.15 -4.71
N ILE A 44 -6.35 13.08 -6.03
CA ILE A 44 -5.68 14.09 -6.84
C ILE A 44 -6.74 14.75 -7.71
N ASP A 45 -6.85 16.07 -7.64
CA ASP A 45 -7.75 16.81 -8.51
C ASP A 45 -7.16 16.96 -9.93
N ARG A 46 -8.00 16.82 -10.95
CA ARG A 46 -7.64 17.01 -12.36
C ARG A 46 -8.29 18.25 -12.98
N THR A 47 -9.14 18.94 -12.22
CA THR A 47 -9.88 20.11 -12.70
C THR A 47 -9.12 21.41 -12.45
N GLU A 48 -8.23 21.41 -11.46
CA GLU A 48 -7.38 22.56 -11.14
C GLU A 48 -6.24 22.68 -12.16
N THR A 49 -6.03 23.90 -12.67
CA THR A 49 -5.19 24.15 -13.83
C THR A 49 -3.83 24.76 -13.51
N LYS A 50 -3.54 25.10 -12.25
CA LYS A 50 -2.30 25.83 -11.89
C LYS A 50 -1.45 25.08 -10.89
N GLU A 51 -2.11 24.41 -9.96
CA GLU A 51 -1.48 23.79 -8.80
C GLU A 51 -1.90 22.32 -8.70
N LEU A 52 -0.98 21.51 -8.19
CA LEU A 52 -1.22 20.10 -7.92
C LEU A 52 -1.93 19.99 -6.57
N ASN A 53 -3.22 19.67 -6.60
CA ASN A 53 -3.98 19.44 -5.38
C ASN A 53 -4.10 17.94 -5.08
N VAL A 54 -3.33 17.50 -4.09
CA VAL A 54 -3.40 16.13 -3.54
C VAL A 54 -3.91 16.21 -2.11
N VAL A 55 -4.98 15.48 -1.84
CA VAL A 55 -5.62 15.44 -0.52
C VAL A 55 -5.56 14.02 0.02
N ASP A 56 -4.92 13.87 1.19
CA ASP A 56 -5.01 12.69 2.04
C ASP A 56 -6.17 12.88 3.03
N ASP A 57 -7.10 11.94 3.07
CA ASP A 57 -8.19 11.97 4.07
C ASP A 57 -7.73 11.52 5.46
N LYS A 58 -6.51 10.97 5.58
CA LYS A 58 -5.88 10.47 6.81
C LYS A 58 -6.67 9.35 7.49
N VAL A 59 -7.69 8.79 6.83
CA VAL A 59 -8.54 7.72 7.37
C VAL A 59 -7.92 6.36 7.03
N GLU A 60 -7.86 5.47 8.01
CA GLU A 60 -7.59 4.05 7.77
C GLU A 60 -8.91 3.33 7.52
N TYR A 61 -9.04 2.72 6.34
CA TYR A 61 -10.22 1.96 5.94
C TYR A 61 -9.98 0.47 6.11
N SER A 62 -11.03 -0.25 6.50
CA SER A 62 -11.11 -1.70 6.41
C SER A 62 -11.41 -2.19 5.00
N LYS A 63 -11.24 -3.50 4.79
CA LYS A 63 -11.54 -4.18 3.54
C LYS A 63 -12.97 -3.94 3.03
N ARG A 64 -13.95 -3.84 3.94
CA ARG A 64 -15.37 -3.61 3.59
C ARG A 64 -15.61 -2.15 3.21
N GLU A 65 -15.14 -1.22 4.03
CA GLU A 65 -15.34 0.22 3.81
C GLU A 65 -14.70 0.71 2.51
N ILE A 66 -13.49 0.26 2.18
CA ILE A 66 -12.83 0.67 0.93
C ILE A 66 -13.59 0.15 -0.30
N ARG A 67 -14.18 -1.04 -0.21
CA ARG A 67 -15.02 -1.60 -1.27
C ARG A 67 -16.26 -0.73 -1.47
N ASP A 68 -16.92 -0.37 -0.40
CA ASP A 68 -18.12 0.47 -0.44
C ASP A 68 -17.79 1.86 -0.99
N LEU A 69 -16.67 2.45 -0.59
CA LEU A 69 -16.17 3.71 -1.15
C LEU A 69 -15.96 3.62 -2.67
N LEU A 70 -15.28 2.58 -3.14
CA LEU A 70 -15.04 2.36 -4.56
C LEU A 70 -16.34 2.15 -5.34
N ASN A 71 -17.31 1.44 -4.76
CA ASN A 71 -18.64 1.26 -5.35
C ASN A 71 -19.39 2.58 -5.44
N MET A 72 -19.35 3.41 -4.39
CA MET A 72 -19.95 4.75 -4.39
C MET A 72 -19.34 5.64 -5.47
N ILE A 73 -18.00 5.64 -5.60
CA ILE A 73 -17.31 6.40 -6.65
C ILE A 73 -17.73 5.93 -8.05
N LYS A 74 -17.87 4.62 -8.27
CA LYS A 74 -18.34 4.07 -9.55
C LYS A 74 -19.78 4.46 -9.86
N CYS A 75 -20.67 4.38 -8.87
CA CYS A 75 -22.08 4.74 -9.01
C CYS A 75 -22.25 6.24 -9.28
N GLY A 76 -21.55 7.10 -8.54
CA GLY A 76 -21.59 8.56 -8.72
C GLY A 76 -21.04 9.04 -10.07
N ASN A 77 -20.17 8.25 -10.70
CA ASN A 77 -19.59 8.55 -12.02
C ASN A 77 -20.32 7.89 -13.20
N ARG A 78 -21.40 7.10 -12.98
CA ARG A 78 -22.27 6.66 -14.08
C ARG A 78 -23.08 7.84 -14.58
N SER A 79 -22.71 8.38 -15.74
CA SER A 79 -23.56 9.32 -16.47
C SER A 79 -24.92 8.68 -16.77
N LYS A 80 -25.99 9.49 -16.72
CA LYS A 80 -27.42 9.16 -16.87
C LYS A 80 -27.86 8.48 -18.20
N GLN A 81 -27.00 7.71 -18.86
CA GLN A 81 -27.33 7.06 -20.12
C GLN A 81 -26.78 5.64 -20.12
N GLY A 82 -27.61 4.70 -19.63
CA GLY A 82 -27.74 3.30 -20.08
C GLY A 82 -26.51 2.46 -20.44
N GLN A 83 -25.28 2.83 -20.05
CA GLN A 83 -24.12 2.02 -20.40
C GLN A 83 -24.12 0.77 -19.52
N LYS A 84 -24.44 -0.35 -20.20
CA LYS A 84 -24.15 -1.73 -19.81
C LYS A 84 -22.93 -1.77 -18.91
N PHE A 85 -23.09 -2.41 -17.76
CA PHE A 85 -22.06 -2.82 -16.80
C PHE A 85 -20.67 -2.90 -17.44
N VAL A 86 -19.93 -1.78 -17.44
CA VAL A 86 -18.59 -1.72 -18.01
C VAL A 86 -17.67 -2.42 -17.02
N THR A 87 -17.52 -3.71 -17.25
CA THR A 87 -16.48 -4.62 -16.77
C THR A 87 -15.06 -4.22 -17.21
N ASP A 88 -14.87 -3.03 -17.76
CA ASP A 88 -13.58 -2.55 -18.25
C ASP A 88 -12.97 -1.64 -17.19
N LEU A 89 -12.17 -2.22 -16.30
CA LEU A 89 -11.12 -1.55 -15.52
C LEU A 89 -9.98 -1.07 -16.45
N LYS A 90 -10.29 -0.64 -17.67
CA LYS A 90 -9.31 -0.08 -18.60
C LYS A 90 -8.86 1.28 -18.05
N GLY A 91 -7.70 1.28 -17.43
CA GLY A 91 -7.04 2.48 -16.92
C GLY A 91 -6.70 2.46 -15.43
N THR A 92 -6.83 1.32 -14.74
CA THR A 92 -6.20 1.16 -13.42
C THR A 92 -4.73 0.81 -13.57
N ILE A 93 -3.87 1.50 -12.81
CA ILE A 93 -2.43 1.21 -12.77
C ILE A 93 -2.10 0.70 -11.38
N SER A 94 -1.62 -0.54 -11.31
CA SER A 94 -1.07 -1.12 -10.09
C SER A 94 0.39 -0.71 -9.92
N SER A 95 0.79 -0.48 -8.68
CA SER A 95 2.14 -0.06 -8.33
C SER A 95 2.50 -0.48 -6.90
N PHE A 96 3.80 -0.49 -6.62
CA PHE A 96 4.38 -0.84 -5.32
C PHE A 96 4.74 0.39 -4.47
N GLY A 97 4.66 1.59 -5.04
CA GLY A 97 5.05 2.83 -4.36
C GLY A 97 4.97 4.04 -5.27
N ILE A 98 4.90 5.22 -4.64
CA ILE A 98 5.00 6.51 -5.31
C ILE A 98 6.46 6.94 -5.27
N VAL A 99 7.05 7.17 -6.44
CA VAL A 99 8.39 7.79 -6.54
C VAL A 99 8.28 9.27 -6.20
N GLY A 100 7.24 9.92 -6.73
CA GLY A 100 6.89 11.30 -6.43
C GLY A 100 6.16 11.98 -7.59
N PHE A 101 6.08 13.29 -7.51
CA PHE A 101 5.46 14.16 -8.50
C PHE A 101 6.53 14.99 -9.19
N VAL A 102 6.35 15.27 -10.48
CA VAL A 102 7.21 16.18 -11.22
C VAL A 102 6.38 17.13 -12.07
N LYS A 103 6.71 18.41 -12.04
CA LYS A 103 6.22 19.41 -12.98
C LYS A 103 7.32 19.70 -13.99
N PHE A 104 6.99 19.60 -15.27
CA PHE A 104 7.86 20.14 -16.32
C PHE A 104 7.45 21.58 -16.62
N LEU A 105 6.91 21.87 -17.80
CA LEU A 105 6.53 23.24 -18.15
C LEU A 105 5.07 23.53 -17.82
N GLU A 106 4.16 22.62 -18.19
CA GLU A 106 2.73 22.90 -18.11
C GLU A 106 1.95 21.91 -17.24
N GLY A 107 2.39 20.66 -17.18
CA GLY A 107 1.65 19.63 -16.47
C GLY A 107 2.45 18.89 -15.42
N TYR A 108 1.69 18.25 -14.53
CA TYR A 108 2.21 17.41 -13.48
C TYR A 108 2.18 15.94 -13.92
N TYR A 109 3.22 15.22 -13.53
CA TYR A 109 3.34 13.79 -13.75
C TYR A 109 3.49 13.10 -12.40
N LEU A 110 2.72 12.03 -12.22
CA LEU A 110 2.87 11.11 -11.10
C LEU A 110 3.75 9.95 -11.53
N ILE A 111 4.81 9.66 -10.79
CA ILE A 111 5.73 8.56 -11.07
C ILE A 111 5.47 7.43 -10.08
N LEU A 112 5.15 6.25 -10.61
CA LEU A 112 4.80 5.05 -9.84
C LEU A 112 5.77 3.91 -10.13
N ILE A 113 6.07 3.08 -9.13
CA ILE A 113 6.89 1.87 -9.28
C ILE A 113 5.97 0.72 -9.70
N THR A 114 6.07 0.22 -10.93
CA THR A 114 5.20 -0.87 -11.43
C THR A 114 5.82 -2.24 -11.24
N LYS A 115 7.15 -2.33 -11.24
CA LYS A 115 7.88 -3.58 -11.02
C LYS A 115 9.03 -3.38 -10.05
N ARG A 116 9.25 -4.40 -9.22
CA ARG A 116 10.36 -4.44 -8.27
C ARG A 116 10.95 -5.84 -8.21
N LYS A 117 12.20 -5.96 -7.78
CA LYS A 117 12.88 -7.24 -7.57
C LYS A 117 13.51 -7.26 -6.18
N ARG A 118 13.37 -8.37 -5.45
CA ARG A 118 14.07 -8.54 -4.17
C ARG A 118 15.55 -8.79 -4.42
N VAL A 119 16.42 -8.04 -3.75
CA VAL A 119 17.87 -8.06 -4.01
C VAL A 119 18.73 -8.28 -2.77
N ALA A 120 18.18 -8.09 -1.58
CA ALA A 120 18.86 -8.39 -0.33
C ALA A 120 17.89 -8.47 0.86
N TYR A 121 18.37 -9.10 1.93
CA TYR A 121 17.75 -9.13 3.24
C TYR A 121 18.75 -8.61 4.29
N ILE A 122 18.30 -7.67 5.11
CA ILE A 122 19.00 -7.23 6.32
C ILE A 122 18.13 -7.64 7.51
N GLY A 123 18.46 -8.75 8.16
CA GLY A 123 17.59 -9.34 9.19
C GLY A 123 16.21 -9.66 8.60
N HIS A 124 15.16 -9.05 9.15
CA HIS A 124 13.78 -9.20 8.66
C HIS A 124 13.38 -8.17 7.59
N HIS A 125 14.30 -7.31 7.17
CA HIS A 125 14.02 -6.25 6.21
C HIS A 125 14.40 -6.69 4.80
N THR A 126 13.45 -6.57 3.88
CA THR A 126 13.68 -6.84 2.45
C THR A 126 14.09 -5.56 1.73
N ILE A 127 15.13 -5.65 0.92
CA ILE A 127 15.56 -4.59 0.01
C ILE A 127 15.08 -4.92 -1.40
N TYR A 128 14.47 -3.93 -2.04
CA TYR A 128 13.94 -4.04 -3.39
C TYR A 128 14.72 -3.14 -4.33
N LYS A 129 15.00 -3.65 -5.53
CA LYS A 129 15.45 -2.88 -6.69
C LYS A 129 14.24 -2.53 -7.55
N ILE A 130 14.15 -1.27 -7.98
CA ILE A 130 13.15 -0.83 -8.96
C ILE A 130 13.49 -1.49 -10.30
N GLN A 131 12.50 -2.12 -10.95
CA GLN A 131 12.68 -2.74 -12.27
C GLN A 131 11.94 -1.97 -13.36
N ASP A 132 10.83 -1.32 -13.02
CA ASP A 132 10.04 -0.55 -13.97
C ASP A 132 9.24 0.52 -13.26
N THR A 133 9.01 1.62 -13.97
CA THR A 133 8.25 2.76 -13.47
C THR A 133 7.27 3.24 -14.53
N CYS A 134 6.13 3.75 -14.09
CA CYS A 134 5.14 4.36 -14.96
C CYS A 134 4.99 5.83 -14.62
N MET A 135 4.98 6.68 -15.65
CA MET A 135 4.71 8.11 -15.51
C MET A 135 3.29 8.39 -16.00
N VAL A 136 2.44 8.88 -15.10
CA VAL A 136 1.04 9.19 -15.38
C VAL A 136 0.89 10.69 -15.49
N TYR A 137 0.51 11.17 -16.66
CA TYR A 137 0.17 12.57 -16.87
C TYR A 137 -1.11 12.93 -16.12
N ILE A 138 -1.06 14.02 -15.35
CA ILE A 138 -2.22 14.63 -14.68
C ILE A 138 -2.67 15.78 -15.56
N PRO A 139 -3.73 15.60 -16.38
CA PRO A 139 -4.10 16.59 -17.37
C PRO A 139 -4.55 17.88 -16.72
N ASN A 140 -4.08 18.99 -17.27
CA ASN A 140 -4.54 20.33 -17.00
C ASN A 140 -5.52 20.72 -18.12
N ASP A 141 -6.83 20.71 -17.85
CA ASP A 141 -7.88 20.90 -18.86
C ASP A 141 -7.95 22.36 -19.40
N GLY A 142 -7.07 23.26 -18.93
CA GLY A 142 -7.09 24.69 -19.23
C GLY A 142 -6.44 25.10 -20.55
N GLU A 143 -5.44 24.37 -21.06
CA GLU A 143 -4.64 24.82 -22.21
C GLU A 143 -4.45 23.69 -23.23
N LYS A 144 -5.11 23.82 -24.39
CA LYS A 144 -4.99 22.87 -25.51
C LYS A 144 -3.61 22.90 -26.22
N ASN A 145 -2.73 23.81 -25.83
CA ASN A 145 -1.45 24.01 -26.47
C ASN A 145 -0.36 23.47 -25.55
N MET A 146 0.00 22.19 -25.71
CA MET A 146 1.13 21.61 -24.99
C MET A 146 2.42 22.35 -25.36
N HIS A 147 3.20 22.77 -24.37
CA HIS A 147 4.42 23.53 -24.58
C HIS A 147 5.32 22.82 -25.61
N PRO A 148 5.88 23.52 -26.62
CA PRO A 148 6.72 22.90 -27.66
C PRO A 148 7.90 22.10 -27.11
N HIS A 149 8.39 22.47 -25.92
CA HIS A 149 9.51 21.80 -25.24
C HIS A 149 9.11 20.75 -24.19
N GLU A 150 7.82 20.53 -23.90
CA GLU A 150 7.39 19.54 -22.89
C GLU A 150 7.92 18.15 -23.23
N ALA A 151 7.77 17.73 -24.49
CA ALA A 151 8.28 16.45 -24.98
C ALA A 151 9.82 16.32 -24.88
N LYS A 152 10.55 17.45 -24.94
CA LYS A 152 12.02 17.45 -24.76
C LYS A 152 12.39 17.18 -23.31
N TYR A 153 11.75 17.85 -22.35
CA TYR A 153 12.00 17.62 -20.93
C TYR A 153 11.57 16.22 -20.48
N LEU A 154 10.45 15.72 -20.99
CA LEU A 154 10.05 14.33 -20.78
C LEU A 154 11.10 13.34 -21.25
N LYS A 155 11.63 13.52 -22.48
CA LYS A 155 12.71 12.67 -23.01
C LYS A 155 13.99 12.78 -22.19
N LEU A 156 14.35 13.98 -21.74
CA LEU A 156 15.51 14.18 -20.87
C LEU A 156 15.33 13.44 -19.54
N PHE A 157 14.15 13.51 -18.94
CA PHE A 157 13.87 12.79 -17.70
C PHE A 157 13.85 11.26 -17.91
N GLN A 158 13.21 10.78 -18.98
CA GLN A 158 13.18 9.37 -19.38
C GLN A 158 14.55 8.81 -19.78
N SER A 159 15.51 9.66 -20.14
CA SER A 159 16.89 9.23 -20.39
C SER A 159 17.60 8.76 -19.12
N MET A 160 17.12 9.19 -17.95
CA MET A 160 17.54 8.62 -16.68
C MET A 160 16.80 7.31 -16.47
N ASP A 161 17.54 6.21 -16.45
CA ASP A 161 16.96 4.90 -16.24
C ASP A 161 16.72 4.61 -14.75
N LEU A 162 15.46 4.75 -14.32
CA LEU A 162 15.03 4.44 -12.96
C LEU A 162 15.07 2.94 -12.63
N SER A 163 15.27 2.05 -13.61
CA SER A 163 15.37 0.61 -13.41
C SER A 163 16.79 0.11 -13.12
N SER A 164 17.81 0.91 -13.47
CA SER A 164 19.19 0.42 -13.48
C SER A 164 19.80 0.28 -12.08
N ASP A 165 19.63 1.25 -11.16
CA ASP A 165 20.40 1.26 -9.90
C ASP A 165 19.69 1.92 -8.71
N PHE A 166 18.36 1.80 -8.67
CA PHE A 166 17.55 2.39 -7.61
C PHE A 166 16.96 1.35 -6.65
N TYR A 167 17.10 1.62 -5.37
CA TYR A 167 16.76 0.71 -4.28
C TYR A 167 15.91 1.39 -3.23
N PHE A 168 15.02 0.61 -2.62
CA PHE A 168 14.22 1.05 -1.48
C PHE A 168 13.92 -0.14 -0.56
N SER A 169 13.50 0.17 0.65
CA SER A 169 12.88 -0.80 1.56
C SER A 169 11.70 -0.12 2.24
N TYR A 170 10.64 -0.88 2.50
CA TYR A 170 9.50 -0.35 3.26
C TYR A 170 9.86 -0.20 4.72
N SER A 171 10.58 -1.17 5.29
CA SER A 171 10.75 -1.31 6.73
C SER A 171 12.13 -0.90 7.24
N TYR A 172 13.09 -0.61 6.35
CA TYR A 172 14.45 -0.22 6.70
C TYR A 172 14.88 1.05 5.98
N ASP A 173 15.49 1.98 6.71
CA ASP A 173 16.02 3.20 6.12
C ASP A 173 17.40 2.96 5.49
N LEU A 174 17.43 2.87 4.16
CA LEU A 174 18.65 2.70 3.36
C LEU A 174 19.50 3.97 3.28
N THR A 175 18.97 5.12 3.66
CA THR A 175 19.69 6.40 3.58
C THR A 175 20.75 6.53 4.67
N HIS A 176 20.68 5.67 5.68
CA HIS A 176 21.57 5.65 6.84
C HIS A 176 22.38 4.36 6.93
N THR A 177 23.56 4.47 7.55
CA THR A 177 24.36 3.29 7.89
C THR A 177 23.70 2.51 9.02
N LEU A 178 24.04 1.21 9.12
CA LEU A 178 23.54 0.35 10.21
C LEU A 178 23.86 0.92 11.59
N GLN A 179 25.07 1.50 11.76
CA GLN A 179 25.49 2.14 13.00
C GLN A 179 24.52 3.24 13.42
N TYR A 180 24.05 4.06 12.48
CA TYR A 180 23.09 5.12 12.77
C TYR A 180 21.71 4.56 13.12
N ASN A 181 21.20 3.64 12.28
CA ASN A 181 19.89 3.02 12.51
C ASN A 181 19.82 2.29 13.86
N MET A 182 20.91 1.66 14.31
CA MET A 182 21.00 1.03 15.63
C MET A 182 21.13 2.01 16.79
N ALA A 183 21.74 3.18 16.58
CA ALA A 183 21.87 4.19 17.63
C ALA A 183 20.49 4.76 18.03
N VAL A 184 19.61 5.00 17.05
CA VAL A 184 18.26 5.52 17.29
C VAL A 184 17.39 4.53 18.08
N LEU A 185 17.54 3.23 17.83
CA LEU A 185 16.80 2.20 18.57
C LEU A 185 17.13 2.19 20.07
N LYS A 186 18.37 2.54 20.46
CA LYS A 186 18.77 2.63 21.87
C LYS A 186 18.13 3.82 22.59
N GLU A 187 17.87 4.91 21.87
CA GLU A 187 17.16 6.06 22.43
C GLU A 187 15.66 5.74 22.61
N LEU A 188 15.08 4.96 21.70
CA LEU A 188 13.65 4.63 21.70
C LEU A 188 13.26 3.49 22.65
N SER A 189 14.18 2.58 22.99
CA SER A 189 13.91 1.52 23.98
C SER A 189 13.65 2.05 25.40
N SER A 190 13.82 3.36 25.62
CA SER A 190 13.45 4.07 26.85
C SER A 190 11.98 4.50 26.90
N PHE A 191 11.24 4.39 25.80
CA PHE A 191 9.82 4.76 25.71
C PHE A 191 8.91 3.53 25.86
N ASN A 192 7.88 3.62 26.71
CA ASN A 192 6.85 2.59 26.85
C ASN A 192 6.01 2.51 25.56
N VAL A 193 6.21 1.45 24.78
CA VAL A 193 5.49 1.23 23.51
C VAL A 193 4.25 0.38 23.77
N SER A 194 3.08 0.86 23.34
CA SER A 194 1.78 0.20 23.52
C SER A 194 1.69 -1.16 22.81
N GLN A 195 1.19 -2.17 23.54
CA GLN A 195 0.97 -3.55 23.11
C GLN A 195 -0.35 -3.72 22.33
N ASP A 196 -0.52 -3.13 21.14
CA ASP A 196 -1.75 -3.38 20.36
C ASP A 196 -1.47 -3.49 18.87
N VAL A 197 -0.74 -4.53 18.44
CA VAL A 197 -0.73 -5.00 17.04
C VAL A 197 -0.57 -6.51 17.03
N ASP A 198 -1.61 -7.24 16.59
CA ASP A 198 -1.52 -8.67 16.28
C ASP A 198 -0.66 -8.85 15.01
N GLN A 199 0.58 -9.31 15.22
CA GLN A 199 1.59 -9.52 14.19
C GLN A 199 1.70 -10.98 13.74
N SER A 200 0.76 -11.86 14.14
CA SER A 200 0.77 -13.29 13.78
C SER A 200 0.80 -13.54 12.25
N LYS A 201 0.46 -12.53 11.44
CA LYS A 201 0.48 -12.56 9.97
C LYS A 201 1.52 -11.65 9.33
N SER A 202 2.30 -10.90 10.11
CA SER A 202 3.23 -9.88 9.60
C SER A 202 4.70 -10.26 9.75
N THR A 203 5.02 -11.49 10.14
CA THR A 203 6.38 -12.00 10.00
C THR A 203 6.69 -12.04 8.50
N PRO A 204 7.61 -11.21 7.97
CA PRO A 204 8.21 -11.56 6.70
C PRO A 204 8.82 -12.93 6.92
N PHE A 205 8.31 -13.93 6.19
CA PHE A 205 8.83 -15.28 6.23
C PHE A 205 10.28 -15.20 5.75
N TRP A 206 11.22 -15.09 6.70
CA TRP A 206 12.60 -15.40 6.46
C TRP A 206 12.62 -16.91 6.23
N ASP A 207 12.52 -17.31 4.96
CA ASP A 207 12.75 -18.68 4.56
C ASP A 207 14.27 -18.89 4.50
N PRO A 208 14.87 -19.65 5.43
CA PRO A 208 16.28 -19.99 5.33
C PRO A 208 16.58 -20.83 4.07
N GLN A 209 15.54 -21.36 3.40
CA GLN A 209 15.62 -22.11 2.15
C GLN A 209 15.42 -21.28 0.88
N LEU A 210 15.18 -19.95 0.97
CA LEU A 210 15.32 -19.04 -0.18
C LEU A 210 16.80 -18.91 -0.54
N LYS A 211 17.32 -20.02 -1.07
CA LYS A 211 18.64 -20.20 -1.67
C LYS A 211 18.78 -19.16 -2.77
N THR A 212 19.85 -18.36 -2.67
CA THR A 212 20.34 -17.45 -3.71
C THR A 212 19.35 -16.36 -4.13
N ILE A 213 19.62 -15.13 -3.73
CA ILE A 213 18.97 -13.93 -4.28
C ILE A 213 19.26 -13.80 -5.79
N GLU A 214 20.32 -14.47 -6.27
CA GLU A 214 20.54 -14.83 -7.67
C GLU A 214 19.42 -15.76 -8.17
N GLY A 215 18.25 -15.18 -8.48
CA GLY A 215 17.10 -15.92 -9.02
C GLY A 215 15.74 -15.46 -8.51
N ALA A 216 15.68 -14.50 -7.56
CA ALA A 216 14.39 -13.96 -7.11
C ALA A 216 13.58 -13.43 -8.31
N PRO A 217 12.29 -13.80 -8.45
CA PRO A 217 11.48 -13.38 -9.57
C PRO A 217 11.26 -11.87 -9.54
N GLU A 218 11.10 -11.28 -10.72
CA GLU A 218 10.58 -9.93 -10.83
C GLU A 218 9.11 -9.92 -10.41
N GLU A 219 8.78 -9.03 -9.47
CA GLU A 219 7.40 -8.82 -9.03
C GLU A 219 6.80 -7.70 -9.89
N ILE A 220 5.69 -8.00 -10.56
CA ILE A 220 4.85 -7.02 -11.27
C ILE A 220 3.66 -6.70 -10.37
N ALA A 221 3.34 -5.41 -10.22
CA ALA A 221 2.24 -5.00 -9.36
C ALA A 221 0.91 -5.54 -9.90
N ASP A 222 0.20 -6.29 -9.05
CA ASP A 222 -1.06 -6.93 -9.38
C ASP A 222 -2.25 -6.05 -9.02
N ASN A 223 -3.41 -6.32 -9.62
CA ASN A 223 -4.65 -5.61 -9.30
C ASN A 223 -5.31 -6.25 -8.08
N PHE A 224 -4.79 -5.97 -6.87
CA PHE A 224 -5.34 -6.51 -5.62
C PHE A 224 -6.83 -6.19 -5.39
N LEU A 225 -7.40 -5.21 -6.10
CA LEU A 225 -8.85 -4.94 -6.05
C LEU A 225 -9.70 -6.06 -6.69
N GLU A 226 -9.13 -6.92 -7.54
CA GLU A 226 -9.86 -8.08 -8.07
C GLU A 226 -10.16 -9.10 -6.96
N SER A 227 -9.21 -9.32 -6.06
CA SER A 227 -9.40 -10.12 -4.84
C SER A 227 -10.48 -9.53 -3.92
N LEU A 228 -10.62 -8.20 -3.90
CA LEU A 228 -11.71 -7.52 -3.17
C LEU A 228 -13.08 -7.73 -3.80
N ARG A 229 -13.15 -7.95 -5.11
CA ARG A 229 -14.38 -8.19 -5.86
C ARG A 229 -14.90 -9.61 -5.67
N ASN A 230 -14.03 -10.61 -5.78
CA ASN A 230 -14.41 -12.03 -5.76
C ASN A 230 -14.89 -12.51 -4.37
N SER A 231 -14.55 -11.80 -3.29
CA SER A 231 -15.06 -12.11 -1.94
C SER A 231 -16.57 -11.94 -1.75
N VAL A 232 -17.28 -11.35 -2.73
CA VAL A 232 -18.73 -11.09 -2.64
C VAL A 232 -19.57 -12.29 -3.10
N ASP A 233 -19.07 -13.14 -3.99
CA ASP A 233 -19.88 -14.25 -4.52
C ASP A 233 -20.08 -15.40 -3.52
N ASN A 234 -19.31 -15.42 -2.42
CA ASN A 234 -19.43 -16.42 -1.35
C ASN A 234 -20.34 -16.00 -0.18
N ASP A 235 -20.72 -14.72 -0.09
CA ASP A 235 -21.72 -14.23 0.88
C ASP A 235 -23.05 -14.01 0.15
N SER A 236 -23.64 -15.11 -0.31
CA SER A 236 -25.02 -15.09 -0.80
C SER A 236 -25.98 -14.82 0.38
N PRO A 237 -26.95 -13.90 0.26
CA PRO A 237 -27.98 -13.74 1.28
C PRO A 237 -28.84 -15.00 1.34
N ILE A 238 -29.05 -15.54 2.55
CA ILE A 238 -29.98 -16.63 2.84
C ILE A 238 -31.34 -16.27 2.21
N LYS A 239 -31.70 -16.97 1.14
CA LYS A 239 -33.00 -16.80 0.45
C LYS A 239 -34.11 -17.25 1.40
N ALA A 240 -34.84 -16.29 1.96
CA ALA A 240 -36.19 -16.54 2.44
C ALA A 240 -37.10 -16.84 1.23
N ARG A 241 -37.65 -18.06 1.17
CA ARG A 241 -38.79 -18.39 0.31
C ARG A 241 -39.65 -19.44 1.01
N GLY A 242 -40.85 -19.02 1.39
CA GLY A 242 -41.86 -19.88 2.00
C GLY A 242 -42.77 -20.59 0.98
N SER A 243 -43.36 -21.69 1.49
CA SER A 243 -44.54 -22.48 1.05
C SER A 243 -44.49 -23.18 -0.33
N THR A 244 -44.83 -24.48 -0.46
CA THR A 244 -46.08 -25.12 -0.01
C THR A 244 -46.00 -26.68 0.02
N SER A 245 -46.68 -27.30 1.02
CA SER A 245 -47.27 -28.69 1.14
C SER A 245 -46.38 -29.95 0.93
N SER A 246 -46.45 -31.06 1.69
CA SER A 246 -47.41 -31.65 2.66
C SER A 246 -46.83 -32.94 3.33
N SER A 247 -47.47 -33.40 4.42
CA SER A 247 -47.34 -34.68 5.20
C SER A 247 -46.27 -34.68 6.32
N GLN A 248 -46.68 -34.54 7.60
CA GLN A 248 -47.14 -35.56 8.58
C GLN A 248 -46.00 -36.44 9.14
N PHE A 249 -45.57 -36.20 10.40
CA PHE A 249 -45.77 -37.07 11.58
C PHE A 249 -44.88 -36.64 12.78
N ASP A 250 -45.55 -36.60 13.94
CA ASP A 250 -45.19 -36.83 15.34
C ASP A 250 -44.12 -36.03 16.14
N ASN A 251 -44.65 -35.53 17.27
CA ASN A 251 -43.98 -34.94 18.43
C ASN A 251 -43.09 -35.95 19.17
N SER A 252 -41.88 -35.53 19.54
CA SER A 252 -41.35 -35.75 20.89
C SER A 252 -40.31 -34.69 21.24
N SER A 253 -40.38 -34.22 22.47
CA SER A 253 -39.58 -33.17 23.08
C SER A 253 -38.16 -33.66 23.42
N ASP A 254 -37.14 -33.05 22.83
CA ASP A 254 -35.91 -32.66 23.53
C ASP A 254 -35.04 -31.87 22.54
N GLY A 255 -34.94 -30.56 22.75
CA GLY A 255 -34.31 -29.65 21.79
C GLY A 255 -33.77 -28.39 22.42
N ASP A 256 -33.25 -28.49 23.65
CA ASP A 256 -32.67 -27.38 24.40
C ASP A 256 -31.14 -27.53 24.61
N ALA A 257 -30.43 -28.09 23.62
CA ALA A 257 -29.01 -28.43 23.75
C ALA A 257 -28.11 -28.04 22.57
N VAL A 258 -28.39 -26.96 21.82
CA VAL A 258 -27.49 -26.52 20.73
C VAL A 258 -27.09 -25.03 20.77
N TRP A 259 -27.65 -24.20 21.67
CA TRP A 259 -27.27 -22.78 21.77
C TRP A 259 -26.79 -22.30 23.15
N SER A 260 -26.53 -23.22 24.08
CA SER A 260 -26.04 -22.89 25.43
C SER A 260 -24.52 -22.95 25.60
N GLU A 261 -23.75 -22.92 24.50
CA GLU A 261 -22.28 -22.91 24.56
C GLU A 261 -21.65 -21.72 23.83
N LEU A 262 -22.33 -20.57 23.83
CA LEU A 262 -21.64 -19.29 23.79
C LEU A 262 -20.94 -19.09 25.14
N ARG A 263 -19.75 -19.70 25.26
CA ARG A 263 -18.83 -19.39 26.36
C ARG A 263 -18.59 -17.89 26.38
N SER A 264 -18.78 -17.34 27.57
CA SER A 264 -18.41 -16.00 27.99
C SER A 264 -17.06 -15.56 27.39
N ASN A 265 -17.01 -14.32 26.93
CA ASN A 265 -15.80 -13.62 26.47
C ASN A 265 -14.64 -13.58 27.49
N GLU A 266 -14.80 -14.16 28.68
CA GLU A 266 -13.76 -14.26 29.71
C GLU A 266 -12.73 -15.37 29.40
N ASP A 267 -13.11 -16.44 28.68
CA ASP A 267 -12.19 -17.55 28.37
C ASP A 267 -11.16 -17.23 27.26
N LEU A 268 -11.43 -16.20 26.42
CA LEU A 268 -10.46 -15.71 25.43
C LEU A 268 -9.31 -14.91 26.06
N ALA A 269 -9.47 -14.45 27.31
CA ALA A 269 -8.41 -13.80 28.07
C ALA A 269 -7.43 -14.80 28.70
N ALA A 270 -7.80 -16.09 28.77
CA ALA A 270 -7.04 -17.16 29.41
C ALA A 270 -6.17 -18.00 28.44
N LEU A 271 -6.23 -17.74 27.12
CA LEU A 271 -5.27 -18.31 26.19
C LEU A 271 -3.86 -17.77 26.52
N PRO A 272 -2.80 -18.59 26.43
CA PRO A 272 -1.45 -18.09 26.60
C PRO A 272 -1.25 -16.97 25.58
N LYS A 273 -1.15 -15.72 26.04
CA LYS A 273 -0.62 -14.64 25.22
C LYS A 273 0.80 -15.07 24.93
N GLU A 274 1.03 -15.63 23.74
CA GLU A 274 2.39 -15.83 23.28
C GLU A 274 3.08 -14.49 23.44
N THR A 275 4.11 -14.46 24.28
CA THR A 275 5.03 -13.33 24.40
C THR A 275 5.86 -13.25 23.14
N GLY A 276 5.20 -13.08 22.00
CA GLY A 276 5.79 -12.78 20.72
C GLY A 276 6.37 -11.39 20.83
N GLN A 277 7.69 -11.30 20.81
CA GLN A 277 8.42 -10.05 20.80
C GLN A 277 7.86 -9.14 19.69
N THR A 278 7.17 -8.07 20.08
CA THR A 278 6.58 -7.12 19.12
C THR A 278 7.71 -6.38 18.41
N THR A 279 7.93 -6.67 17.13
CA THR A 279 8.93 -5.98 16.31
C THR A 279 8.32 -4.71 15.73
N TYR A 280 8.78 -3.56 16.22
CA TYR A 280 8.39 -2.25 15.70
C TYR A 280 9.39 -1.77 14.62
N GLY A 281 8.89 -0.96 13.69
CA GLY A 281 9.65 -0.45 12.56
C GLY A 281 9.87 1.02 12.77
N VAL A 282 10.99 1.41 13.33
CA VAL A 282 11.24 2.82 13.56
C VAL A 282 11.53 3.48 12.21
N LYS A 283 10.60 4.34 11.74
CA LYS A 283 10.86 5.24 10.62
C LYS A 283 11.67 6.42 11.14
N VAL A 284 12.99 6.30 11.01
CA VAL A 284 13.91 7.37 11.35
C VAL A 284 13.78 8.48 10.29
N LYS A 285 14.03 9.74 10.68
CA LYS A 285 14.17 10.83 9.72
C LYS A 285 15.29 10.46 8.74
N PRO A 286 15.07 10.49 7.42
CA PRO A 286 16.07 10.03 6.45
C PRO A 286 17.25 11.01 6.35
N HIS A 287 18.37 10.50 5.84
CA HIS A 287 19.53 11.31 5.49
C HIS A 287 19.34 11.92 4.10
N LEU A 288 18.88 13.17 4.04
CA LEU A 288 18.46 13.83 2.79
C LEU A 288 19.51 13.79 1.66
N ARG A 289 20.81 13.77 1.97
CA ARG A 289 21.88 13.64 0.97
C ARG A 289 21.76 12.37 0.10
N PHE A 290 21.17 11.30 0.65
CA PHE A 290 21.04 10.00 -0.03
C PHE A 290 19.61 9.72 -0.51
N VAL A 291 18.65 10.59 -0.20
CA VAL A 291 17.28 10.50 -0.68
C VAL A 291 17.21 11.07 -2.10
N TRP A 292 17.26 10.19 -3.09
CA TRP A 292 17.28 10.58 -4.49
C TRP A 292 15.99 11.29 -4.92
N ASN A 293 14.83 10.80 -4.49
CA ASN A 293 13.53 11.33 -4.86
C ASN A 293 13.00 12.46 -3.94
N SER A 294 13.86 13.08 -3.13
CA SER A 294 13.46 14.13 -2.18
C SER A 294 12.68 15.26 -2.86
N HIS A 295 13.23 15.81 -3.95
CA HIS A 295 12.57 16.88 -4.71
C HIS A 295 11.22 16.46 -5.33
N LEU A 296 11.05 15.17 -5.65
CA LEU A 296 9.81 14.65 -6.22
C LEU A 296 8.72 14.50 -5.14
N LEU A 297 9.11 14.27 -3.89
CA LEU A 297 8.19 14.14 -2.76
C LEU A 297 7.81 15.50 -2.16
N ASP A 298 8.73 16.47 -2.18
CA ASP A 298 8.53 17.80 -1.57
C ASP A 298 7.42 18.65 -2.23
N MET A 299 6.93 18.26 -3.42
CA MET A 299 5.82 18.95 -4.08
C MET A 299 4.47 18.78 -3.37
N VAL A 300 4.34 17.76 -2.51
CA VAL A 300 3.06 17.40 -1.88
C VAL A 300 3.28 16.99 -0.42
N ASP A 301 2.40 17.46 0.47
CA ASP A 301 2.35 16.96 1.85
C ASP A 301 1.65 15.60 1.90
N LEU A 302 2.44 14.52 1.93
CA LEU A 302 1.96 13.14 1.98
C LEU A 302 2.08 12.57 3.39
N HIS A 303 1.07 11.80 3.81
CA HIS A 303 1.17 11.03 5.05
C HIS A 303 2.39 10.09 5.02
N PRO A 304 3.09 9.89 6.16
CA PRO A 304 4.31 9.08 6.22
C PRO A 304 4.18 7.67 5.64
N ASP A 305 2.98 7.07 5.66
CA ASP A 305 2.73 5.73 5.09
C ASP A 305 2.88 5.68 3.56
N TRP A 306 2.73 6.81 2.86
CA TRP A 306 2.92 6.92 1.41
C TRP A 306 4.37 7.23 1.01
N LEU A 307 5.16 7.77 1.96
CA LEU A 307 6.52 8.21 1.68
C LEU A 307 7.45 7.01 1.54
N LEU A 308 8.00 6.85 0.34
CA LEU A 308 9.01 5.85 0.01
C LEU A 308 10.31 6.55 -0.40
N TYR A 309 11.37 6.39 0.40
CA TYR A 309 12.67 6.96 0.07
C TYR A 309 13.47 6.01 -0.82
N ILE A 310 14.01 6.55 -1.91
CA ILE A 310 14.76 5.80 -2.91
C ILE A 310 16.23 6.23 -2.84
N THR A 311 17.13 5.26 -2.83
CA THR A 311 18.58 5.45 -2.87
C THR A 311 19.15 4.96 -4.19
N HIS A 312 20.17 5.63 -4.71
CA HIS A 312 20.93 5.20 -5.88
C HIS A 312 22.26 4.58 -5.46
N GLY A 313 22.66 3.46 -6.08
CA GLY A 313 23.94 2.83 -5.77
C GLY A 313 24.00 1.37 -6.21
N PHE A 314 24.61 0.51 -5.40
CA PHE A 314 24.67 -0.92 -5.64
C PHE A 314 24.32 -1.69 -4.37
N VAL A 315 23.41 -2.66 -4.49
CA VAL A 315 23.08 -3.61 -3.42
C VAL A 315 23.18 -5.02 -3.98
N GLY A 316 23.99 -5.85 -3.32
CA GLY A 316 24.13 -7.27 -3.63
C GLY A 316 24.37 -8.05 -2.34
N GLN A 317 23.86 -9.27 -2.32
CA GLN A 317 24.08 -10.22 -1.23
C GLN A 317 24.28 -11.61 -1.82
N SER A 318 25.31 -12.29 -1.35
CA SER A 318 25.64 -13.66 -1.75
C SER A 318 25.61 -14.57 -0.52
N THR A 319 25.08 -15.77 -0.70
CA THR A 319 25.05 -16.78 0.37
C THR A 319 26.26 -17.68 0.19
N ARG A 320 27.13 -17.71 1.20
CA ARG A 320 28.24 -18.67 1.24
C ARG A 320 27.77 -19.92 1.97
N ILE A 321 27.72 -21.05 1.26
CA ILE A 321 27.48 -22.36 1.87
C ILE A 321 28.82 -22.78 2.50
N PHE A 322 28.81 -22.99 3.82
CA PHE A 322 29.97 -23.47 4.58
C PHE A 322 29.94 -24.98 4.75
#